data_AF-A0A4R5DF08-F1
#
_entry.id   AF-A0A4R5DF08-F1
#
_cell.length_a   1.000
_cell.length_b   1.000
_cell.length_c   1.000
_cell.angle_alpha   90.00
_cell.angle_beta   90.00
_cell.angle_gamma   90.00
#
_symmetry.space_group_name_H-M   'P 1'
#
loop_
_entity.id
_entity.type
_entity.pdbx_description
1 polymer ?
#
loop_
_entity_poly.entity_id
_entity_poly.type
_entity_poly.pdbx_seq_one_letter_code
_entity_poly.pdbx_strand_id
1 'polypeptide(L)'
;MKFIVGKIHKSITTSSMALVNIEDPTLTLPTPQHVEETINLIYQKLERPEMNHPANAAIREGYEEAADILFENYRTYAGVSSTTIQGRSIAVMAVDYLNGNVSQKVLVGVPPVSVASL
;
A
#
# COMPACT_ATOMS: atom_id res chain seq x y z
N MET A 1 21.18 -70.34 -14.45
CA MET A 1 22.12 -69.21 -14.69
C MET A 1 21.83 -68.13 -13.65
N LYS A 2 22.85 -67.70 -12.89
CA LYS A 2 22.79 -66.55 -11.97
C LYS A 2 23.09 -65.28 -12.76
N PHE A 3 22.31 -64.23 -12.57
CA PHE A 3 22.75 -62.84 -12.75
C PHE A 3 22.21 -61.99 -11.60
N ILE A 4 23.14 -61.37 -10.87
CA ILE A 4 22.92 -60.32 -9.86
C ILE A 4 23.29 -59.01 -10.55
N VAL A 5 22.45 -57.97 -10.47
CA VAL A 5 22.72 -56.50 -10.34
C VAL A 5 21.32 -55.84 -10.39
N GLY A 6 20.90 -54.83 -9.63
CA GLY A 6 21.49 -53.96 -8.61
C GLY A 6 20.37 -53.02 -8.11
N LYS A 7 20.51 -52.58 -6.87
CA LYS A 7 19.55 -51.76 -6.12
C LYS A 7 19.71 -50.29 -6.53
N ILE A 8 18.64 -49.64 -6.99
CA ILE A 8 18.48 -48.17 -6.91
C ILE A 8 16.99 -47.84 -6.75
N HIS A 9 16.56 -47.73 -5.49
CA HIS A 9 15.37 -46.94 -5.16
C HIS A 9 15.74 -45.47 -5.37
N LYS A 10 15.25 -44.84 -6.44
CA LYS A 10 15.17 -43.39 -6.49
C LYS A 10 13.75 -43.01 -6.07
N SER A 11 13.64 -42.62 -4.80
CA SER A 11 12.51 -41.88 -4.26
C SER A 11 12.25 -40.69 -5.20
N ILE A 12 11.08 -40.66 -5.82
CA ILE A 12 10.62 -39.46 -6.54
C ILE A 12 10.15 -38.53 -5.42
N THR A 13 11.06 -37.72 -4.91
CA THR A 13 10.70 -36.67 -3.94
C THR A 13 9.78 -35.71 -4.67
N THR A 14 8.48 -35.78 -4.33
CA THR A 14 7.51 -34.75 -4.66
C THR A 14 8.06 -33.42 -4.17
N SER A 15 8.58 -32.62 -5.09
CA SER A 15 8.95 -31.25 -4.81
C SER A 15 7.64 -30.49 -4.63
N SER A 16 7.17 -30.47 -3.39
CA SER A 16 6.11 -29.58 -2.95
C SER A 16 6.61 -28.17 -3.18
N MET A 17 6.18 -27.55 -4.28
CA MET A 17 6.28 -26.11 -4.43
C MET A 17 5.47 -25.51 -3.28
N ALA A 18 6.17 -25.12 -2.22
CA ALA A 18 5.61 -24.25 -1.21
C ALA A 18 5.07 -23.02 -1.94
N LEU A 19 3.76 -22.84 -1.92
CA LEU A 19 3.16 -21.57 -2.25
C LEU A 19 3.85 -20.54 -1.36
N VAL A 20 4.63 -19.65 -1.96
CA VAL A 20 5.17 -18.50 -1.23
C VAL A 20 3.95 -17.75 -0.72
N ASN A 21 3.77 -17.71 0.59
CA ASN A 21 2.78 -16.83 1.20
C ASN A 21 3.30 -15.41 0.95
N ILE A 22 2.84 -14.75 -0.12
CA ILE A 22 3.15 -13.36 -0.46
C ILE A 22 2.28 -12.42 0.38
N GLU A 23 2.16 -12.71 1.68
CA GLU A 23 1.55 -11.79 2.62
C GLU A 23 2.70 -11.04 3.29
N ASP A 24 2.78 -9.73 3.08
CA ASP A 24 3.65 -8.88 3.87
C ASP A 24 3.23 -9.04 5.34
N PRO A 25 4.06 -9.65 6.21
CA PRO A 25 3.66 -9.99 7.58
C PRO A 25 3.45 -8.75 8.46
N THR A 26 3.67 -7.55 7.92
CA THR A 26 3.43 -6.27 8.59
C THR A 26 2.08 -5.64 8.26
N LEU A 27 1.36 -6.17 7.26
CA LEU A 27 0.01 -5.71 6.88
C LEU A 27 -1.01 -6.20 7.90
N THR A 28 -1.32 -5.33 8.85
CA THR A 28 -2.30 -5.54 9.91
C THR A 28 -3.22 -4.34 9.98
N LEU A 29 -4.39 -4.51 10.59
CA LEU A 29 -5.28 -3.39 10.87
C LEU A 29 -4.54 -2.34 11.71
N PRO A 30 -4.49 -1.07 11.28
CA PRO A 30 -3.77 -0.04 12.01
C PRO A 30 -4.44 0.20 13.36
N THR A 31 -3.62 0.43 14.38
CA THR A 31 -4.11 0.91 15.68
C THR A 31 -4.50 2.38 15.57
N PRO A 32 -5.31 2.91 16.50
CA PRO A 32 -5.62 4.34 16.53
C PRO A 32 -4.36 5.23 16.54
N GLN A 33 -3.31 4.81 17.25
CA GLN A 33 -2.02 5.52 17.25
C GLN A 33 -1.37 5.51 15.86
N HIS A 34 -1.38 4.38 15.15
CA HIS A 34 -0.85 4.34 13.78
C HIS A 34 -1.66 5.23 12.82
N VAL A 35 -2.98 5.32 13.00
CA VAL A 35 -3.83 6.22 12.20
C VAL A 35 -3.46 7.67 12.47
N GLU A 36 -3.34 8.08 13.73
CA GLU A 36 -2.93 9.44 14.12
C GLU A 36 -1.54 9.80 13.57
N GLU A 37 -0.57 8.90 13.72
CA GLU A 37 0.78 9.06 13.14
C GLU A 37 0.72 9.22 11.61
N THR A 38 -0.14 8.45 10.93
CA THR A 38 -0.32 8.53 9.48
C THR A 38 -0.91 9.87 9.05
N ILE A 39 -1.93 10.36 9.77
CA ILE A 39 -2.54 11.68 9.52
C ILE A 39 -1.47 12.78 9.69
N ASN A 40 -0.66 12.71 10.74
CA ASN A 40 0.44 13.66 10.96
C ASN A 40 1.45 13.65 9.81
N LEU A 41 1.83 12.47 9.30
CA LEU A 41 2.73 12.34 8.15
C LEU A 41 2.12 12.92 6.87
N ILE A 42 0.81 12.75 6.66
CA ILE A 42 0.09 13.34 5.53
C ILE A 42 0.14 14.87 5.62
N TYR A 43 -0.18 15.47 6.78
CA TYR A 43 -0.11 16.92 6.94
C TYR A 43 1.31 17.48 6.77
N GLN A 44 2.32 16.84 7.34
CA GLN A 44 3.72 17.21 7.10
C GLN A 44 4.10 17.20 5.62
N LYS A 45 3.49 16.31 4.83
CA LYS A 45 3.71 16.25 3.39
C LYS A 45 2.98 17.37 2.66
N LEU A 46 1.73 17.64 3.02
CA LEU A 46 0.90 18.74 2.49
C LEU A 46 1.54 20.12 2.72
N GLU A 47 2.25 20.30 3.83
CA GLU A 47 2.97 21.54 4.17
C GLU A 47 4.22 21.79 3.31
N ARG A 48 4.71 20.78 2.57
CA ARG A 48 5.92 20.94 1.76
C ARG A 48 5.69 21.93 0.61
N PRO A 49 6.64 22.85 0.33
CA PRO A 49 6.48 23.84 -0.73
C PRO A 49 6.16 23.25 -2.11
N GLU A 50 6.72 22.10 -2.45
CA GLU A 50 6.45 21.41 -3.72
C GLU A 50 4.96 21.10 -3.92
N MET A 51 4.22 20.79 -2.85
CA MET A 51 2.81 20.47 -2.95
C MET A 51 2.04 21.67 -3.47
N ASN A 52 2.43 22.91 -3.12
CA ASN A 52 1.75 24.15 -3.51
C ASN A 52 1.81 24.43 -5.01
N HIS A 53 2.61 23.70 -5.76
CA HIS A 53 2.66 23.81 -7.20
C HIS A 53 1.35 23.30 -7.86
N PRO A 54 0.79 23.99 -8.88
CA PRO A 54 -0.44 23.56 -9.55
C PRO A 54 -0.37 22.14 -10.14
N ALA A 55 0.80 21.71 -10.61
CA ALA A 55 1.01 20.35 -11.11
C ALA A 55 0.78 19.26 -10.04
N ASN A 56 0.81 19.63 -8.75
CA ASN A 56 0.58 18.74 -7.62
C ASN A 56 -0.83 18.87 -7.03
N ALA A 57 -1.73 19.64 -7.64
CA ALA A 57 -3.09 19.86 -7.13
C ALA A 57 -3.86 18.54 -6.94
N ALA A 58 -3.74 17.59 -7.87
CA ALA A 58 -4.39 16.28 -7.77
C ALA A 58 -3.83 15.42 -6.62
N ILE A 59 -2.53 15.51 -6.35
CA ILE A 59 -1.87 14.78 -5.24
C ILE A 59 -2.28 15.41 -3.91
N ARG A 60 -2.31 16.75 -3.84
CA ARG A 60 -2.83 17.48 -2.67
C ARG A 60 -4.27 17.05 -2.37
N GLU A 61 -5.16 17.14 -3.34
CA GLU A 61 -6.57 16.75 -3.20
C GLU A 61 -6.69 15.33 -2.63
N GLY A 62 -5.91 14.38 -3.17
CA GLY A 62 -5.91 13.01 -2.67
C GLY A 62 -5.43 12.86 -1.24
N TYR A 63 -4.43 13.64 -0.83
CA TYR A 63 -3.92 13.63 0.55
C TYR A 63 -4.84 14.33 1.55
N GLU A 64 -5.50 15.41 1.14
CA GLU A 64 -6.54 16.07 1.94
C GLU A 64 -7.69 15.09 2.20
N GLU A 65 -8.21 14.45 1.15
CA GLU A 65 -9.26 13.43 1.29
C GLU A 65 -8.79 12.22 2.11
N ALA A 66 -7.53 11.78 1.93
CA ALA A 66 -6.98 10.69 2.72
C ALA A 66 -6.96 11.03 4.22
N ALA A 67 -6.61 12.25 4.61
CA ALA A 67 -6.65 12.68 6.00
C ALA A 67 -8.07 12.61 6.57
N ASP A 68 -9.07 13.08 5.80
CA ASP A 68 -10.48 13.04 6.20
C ASP A 68 -10.98 11.59 6.34
N ILE A 69 -10.66 10.71 5.39
CA ILE A 69 -11.01 9.27 5.45
C ILE A 69 -10.42 8.60 6.69
N LEU A 70 -9.16 8.91 7.03
CA LEU A 70 -8.50 8.36 8.21
C LEU A 70 -9.12 8.89 9.49
N PHE A 71 -9.42 10.18 9.55
CA PHE A 71 -10.04 10.84 10.70
C PHE A 71 -11.46 10.31 10.96
N GLU A 72 -12.28 10.22 9.92
CA GLU A 72 -13.66 9.71 9.97
C GLU A 72 -13.73 8.18 10.00
N ASN A 73 -12.60 7.49 9.84
CA ASN A 73 -12.47 6.03 9.79
C ASN A 73 -13.38 5.39 8.72
N TYR A 74 -13.42 5.97 7.52
CA TYR A 74 -14.19 5.43 6.39
C TYR A 74 -13.54 4.17 5.82
N ARG A 75 -14.19 3.02 6.06
CA ARG A 75 -13.69 1.69 5.67
C ARG A 75 -14.22 1.17 4.34
N THR A 76 -15.00 1.99 3.63
CA THR A 76 -15.57 1.63 2.33
C THR A 76 -15.29 2.72 1.32
N TYR A 77 -15.25 2.36 0.04
CA TYR A 77 -14.98 3.30 -1.05
C TYR A 77 -16.13 4.27 -1.32
N ALA A 78 -17.31 4.08 -0.69
CA ALA A 78 -18.45 4.98 -0.85
C ALA A 78 -18.19 6.40 -0.29
N GLY A 79 -17.23 6.53 0.64
CA GLY A 79 -16.82 7.81 1.21
C GLY A 79 -15.75 8.55 0.41
N VAL A 80 -15.28 8.01 -0.72
CA VAL A 80 -14.23 8.65 -1.54
C VAL A 80 -14.87 9.65 -2.50
N SER A 81 -14.53 10.93 -2.35
CA SER A 81 -15.14 12.03 -3.12
C SER A 81 -14.19 12.73 -4.11
N SER A 82 -12.88 12.42 -4.09
CA SER A 82 -11.89 13.08 -4.95
C SER A 82 -12.26 13.01 -6.45
N THR A 83 -11.99 14.11 -7.15
CA THR A 83 -12.40 14.33 -8.54
C THR A 83 -11.34 13.89 -9.55
N THR A 84 -10.06 13.98 -9.20
CA THR A 84 -8.98 13.55 -10.06
C THR A 84 -8.71 12.04 -9.91
N ILE A 85 -8.23 11.39 -10.99
CA ILE A 85 -7.88 9.95 -10.94
C ILE A 85 -6.78 9.72 -9.90
N GLN A 86 -5.78 10.59 -9.88
CA GLN A 86 -4.67 10.49 -8.95
C GLN A 86 -5.12 10.75 -7.50
N GLY A 87 -5.97 11.77 -7.28
CA GLY A 87 -6.57 12.05 -5.99
C GLY A 87 -7.35 10.85 -5.45
N ARG A 88 -8.26 10.28 -6.27
CA ARG A 88 -9.00 9.06 -5.90
C ARG A 88 -8.11 7.88 -5.57
N SER A 89 -7.01 7.70 -6.30
CA SER A 89 -6.10 6.58 -6.05
C SER A 89 -5.48 6.69 -4.66
N ILE A 90 -5.13 7.89 -4.22
CA ILE A 90 -4.59 8.15 -2.87
C ILE A 90 -5.69 7.94 -1.80
N ALA A 91 -6.89 8.47 -2.03
CA ALA A 91 -8.02 8.29 -1.12
C ALA A 91 -8.40 6.81 -0.94
N VAL A 92 -8.41 6.02 -2.02
CA VAL A 92 -8.63 4.56 -1.96
C VAL A 92 -7.53 3.87 -1.15
N MET A 93 -6.26 4.28 -1.30
CA MET A 93 -5.18 3.74 -0.48
C MET A 93 -5.37 4.04 1.01
N ALA A 94 -6.02 5.14 1.40
CA ALA A 94 -6.35 5.41 2.80
C ALA A 94 -7.38 4.42 3.35
N VAL A 95 -8.41 4.10 2.56
CA VAL A 95 -9.39 3.04 2.90
C VAL A 95 -8.70 1.68 3.01
N ASP A 96 -7.83 1.35 2.05
CA ASP A 96 -7.06 0.11 2.06
C ASP A 96 -6.12 0.03 3.27
N TYR A 97 -5.52 1.16 3.68
CA TYR A 97 -4.68 1.23 4.87
C TYR A 97 -5.49 0.96 6.14
N LEU A 98 -6.67 1.57 6.29
CA LEU A 98 -7.56 1.29 7.43
C LEU A 98 -7.96 -0.19 7.51
N ASN A 99 -8.07 -0.84 6.36
CA ASN A 99 -8.42 -2.26 6.24
C ASN A 99 -7.21 -3.20 6.31
N GLY A 100 -6.00 -2.67 6.47
CA GLY A 100 -4.77 -3.47 6.56
C GLY A 100 -4.32 -4.05 5.22
N ASN A 101 -4.85 -3.58 4.10
CA ASN A 101 -4.50 -4.06 2.76
C ASN A 101 -3.24 -3.37 2.21
N VAL A 102 -2.85 -2.23 2.77
CA VAL A 102 -1.66 -1.48 2.36
C VAL A 102 -0.95 -0.89 3.57
N SER A 103 0.38 -0.73 3.49
CA SER A 103 1.18 -0.16 4.58
C SER A 103 1.15 1.37 4.57
N GLN A 104 1.41 1.97 5.73
CA GLN A 104 1.54 3.43 5.86
C GLN A 104 2.53 4.00 4.83
N LYS A 105 3.66 3.31 4.63
CA LYS A 105 4.73 3.72 3.71
C LYS A 105 4.23 3.86 2.27
N VAL A 106 3.33 3.00 1.82
CA VAL A 106 2.78 3.07 0.46
C VAL A 106 1.84 4.28 0.33
N LEU A 107 0.93 4.45 1.30
CA LEU A 107 0.00 5.59 1.31
C LEU A 107 0.73 6.94 1.31
N VAL A 108 1.67 7.13 2.24
CA VAL A 108 2.44 8.40 2.35
C VAL A 108 3.56 8.52 1.31
N GLY A 109 3.81 7.45 0.56
CA GLY A 109 4.94 7.32 -0.36
C GLY A 109 4.73 7.91 -1.74
N VAL A 110 3.54 8.39 -2.09
CA VAL A 110 3.28 8.97 -3.42
C VAL A 110 4.14 10.23 -3.60
N PRO A 111 5.04 10.26 -4.60
CA PRO A 111 5.91 11.41 -4.80
C PRO A 111 5.13 12.57 -5.45
N PRO A 112 5.49 13.82 -5.15
CA PRO A 112 5.04 14.96 -5.95
C PRO A 112 5.58 14.85 -7.38
N VAL A 113 4.89 15.48 -8.33
CA VAL A 113 5.40 15.71 -9.67
C VAL A 113 6.63 16.62 -9.58
N SER A 114 7.77 16.13 -10.08
CA SER A 114 9.01 16.90 -10.20
C SER A 114 8.85 17.98 -11.26
N VAL A 115 8.98 19.24 -10.85
CA VAL A 115 9.00 20.39 -11.76
C VAL A 115 10.37 20.63 -12.42
N ALA A 116 11.43 19.94 -11.97
CA ALA A 116 12.75 19.98 -12.61
C ALA A 116 12.81 19.13 -13.90
N SER A 117 11.68 18.55 -14.30
CA SER A 117 11.55 17.59 -15.40
C SER A 117 10.48 18.00 -16.41
N LEU A 118 9.90 19.20 -16.25
CA LEU A 118 8.92 19.85 -17.14
C LEU A 118 9.57 21.07 -17.80
#